data_AF-M5FGS3-F1
#
_entry.id   AF-M5FGS3-F1
#
_cell.length_a   1.000
_cell.length_b   1.000
_cell.length_c   1.000
_cell.angle_alpha   90.00
_cell.angle_beta   90.00
_cell.angle_gamma   90.00
#
_symmetry.space_group_name_H-M   'P 1'
#
loop_
_entity.id
_entity.type
_entity.pdbx_description
1 polymer ?
#
loop_
_entity_poly.entity_id
_entity_poly.type
_entity_poly.pdbx_seq_one_letter_code
_entity_poly.pdbx_strand_id
1 'polypeptide(L)'
;MGAYEAAVKYTQQRIQFGKPIASFQMIQDLIAKMLANVTACQALMFRLEELHSEGKLLDQHASLAKAFTTQRMRETVAWAREVHGANGIIVDNNVGRLFADAEALYSYEGTFQMQNLIVAKAATGFSAFV
;
A
#
# COMPACT_ATOMS: atom_id res chain seq x y z
N MET A 1 8.96 2.71 6.35
CA MET A 1 7.64 3.36 6.38
C MET A 1 7.83 4.78 5.85
N GLY A 2 6.90 5.29 5.04
CA GLY A 2 7.15 6.44 4.15
C GLY A 2 5.94 7.35 4.01
N ALA A 3 5.02 7.04 3.08
CA ALA A 3 3.87 7.89 2.80
C ALA A 3 2.90 8.06 3.98
N TYR A 4 2.64 6.99 4.74
CA TYR A 4 1.79 7.05 5.95
C TYR A 4 2.37 7.98 7.02
N GLU A 5 3.65 7.80 7.38
CA GLU A 5 4.30 8.63 8.41
C GLU A 5 4.41 10.08 7.96
N ALA A 6 4.70 10.33 6.68
CA ALA A 6 4.69 11.67 6.10
C ALA A 6 3.30 12.32 6.22
N ALA A 7 2.22 11.57 5.93
CA ALA A 7 0.85 12.05 6.09
C ALA A 7 0.50 12.36 7.54
N VAL A 8 0.83 11.48 8.49
CA VAL A 8 0.62 11.73 9.93
C VAL A 8 1.35 13.00 10.36
N LYS A 9 2.65 13.12 10.04
CA LYS A 9 3.45 14.30 10.39
C LYS A 9 2.86 15.58 9.80
N TYR A 10 2.49 15.56 8.52
CA TYR A 10 1.89 16.72 7.85
C TYR A 10 0.57 17.13 8.50
N THR A 11 -0.30 16.17 8.84
CA THR A 11 -1.61 16.47 9.43
C THR A 11 -1.54 17.07 10.84
N GLN A 12 -0.50 16.72 11.59
CA GLN A 12 -0.25 17.27 12.92
C GLN A 12 0.30 18.70 12.86
N GLN A 13 1.03 19.05 11.79
CA GLN A 13 1.68 20.36 11.64
C GLN A 13 0.79 21.37 10.91
N ARG A 14 -0.01 20.93 9.94
CA ARG A 14 -0.85 21.81 9.12
C ARG A 14 -2.05 22.29 9.91
N ILE A 15 -2.21 23.61 10.01
CA ILE A 15 -3.36 24.27 10.66
C ILE A 15 -4.38 24.72 9.62
N GLN A 16 -5.66 24.36 9.82
CA GLN A 16 -6.81 24.95 9.12
C GLN A 16 -7.96 25.12 10.10
N PHE A 17 -8.76 26.18 9.92
CA PHE A 17 -9.86 26.51 10.83
C PHE A 17 -9.43 26.56 12.31
N GLY A 18 -8.24 27.12 12.56
CA GLY A 18 -7.71 27.33 13.91
C GLY A 18 -7.16 26.10 14.64
N LYS A 19 -7.07 24.92 14.00
CA LYS A 19 -6.54 23.70 14.63
C LYS A 19 -5.80 22.78 13.66
N PRO A 20 -4.99 21.81 14.14
CA PRO A 20 -4.36 20.82 13.29
C PRO A 20 -5.37 20.02 12.47
N ILE A 21 -5.07 19.76 11.20
CA ILE A 21 -5.99 19.03 10.33
C ILE A 21 -6.17 17.56 10.77
N ALA A 22 -5.23 17.01 11.56
CA ALA A 22 -5.37 15.72 12.23
C ALA A 22 -6.61 15.62 13.16
N SER A 23 -7.24 16.74 13.51
CA SER A 23 -8.44 16.78 14.35
C SER A 23 -9.76 16.65 13.59
N PHE A 24 -9.74 16.56 12.26
CA PHE A 24 -10.94 16.38 11.44
C PHE A 24 -11.23 14.90 11.18
N GLN A 25 -12.51 14.49 11.29
CA GLN A 25 -12.93 13.09 11.16
C GLN A 25 -12.48 12.45 9.84
N MET A 26 -12.64 13.15 8.72
CA MET A 26 -12.25 12.63 7.41
C MET A 26 -10.73 12.44 7.27
N ILE A 27 -9.92 13.26 7.95
CA ILE A 27 -8.46 13.06 7.99
C ILE A 27 -8.13 11.82 8.83
N GLN A 28 -8.76 11.67 10.00
CA GLN A 28 -8.55 10.51 10.86
C GLN A 28 -8.95 9.19 10.19
N ASP A 29 -10.04 9.17 9.42
CA ASP A 29 -10.46 8.02 8.62
C ASP A 29 -9.36 7.60 7.62
N LEU A 30 -8.80 8.55 6.88
CA LEU A 30 -7.69 8.27 5.95
C LEU A 30 -6.44 7.76 6.68
N ILE A 31 -6.06 8.37 7.81
CA ILE A 31 -4.93 7.90 8.62
C ILE A 31 -5.17 6.46 9.12
N ALA A 32 -6.37 6.14 9.60
CA ALA A 32 -6.72 4.82 10.09
C ALA A 32 -6.68 3.76 8.97
N LYS A 33 -7.24 4.07 7.80
CA LYS A 33 -7.18 3.20 6.61
C LYS A 33 -5.73 2.94 6.15
N MET A 34 -4.90 3.99 6.13
CA MET A 34 -3.48 3.83 5.80
C MET A 34 -2.75 2.92 6.79
N LEU A 35 -2.99 3.10 8.09
CA LEU A 35 -2.39 2.25 9.13
C LEU A 35 -2.85 0.80 8.99
N ALA A 36 -4.14 0.56 8.74
CA ALA A 36 -4.67 -0.79 8.51
C ALA A 36 -3.97 -1.47 7.33
N ASN A 37 -3.78 -0.76 6.20
CA ASN A 37 -3.05 -1.26 5.05
C ASN A 37 -1.59 -1.63 5.39
N VAL A 38 -0.87 -0.75 6.11
CA VAL A 38 0.52 -1.01 6.53
C VAL A 38 0.60 -2.25 7.42
N THR A 39 -0.24 -2.32 8.45
CA THR A 39 -0.27 -3.45 9.38
C THR A 39 -0.62 -4.77 8.68
N ALA A 40 -1.60 -4.75 7.77
CA ALA A 40 -1.97 -5.94 7.00
C ALA A 40 -0.83 -6.42 6.10
N CYS A 41 -0.09 -5.50 5.46
CA CYS A 41 1.08 -5.85 4.65
C CYS A 41 2.19 -6.47 5.50
N GLN A 42 2.47 -5.90 6.67
CA GLN A 42 3.48 -6.44 7.59
C GLN A 42 3.11 -7.83 8.10
N ALA A 43 1.85 -8.03 8.49
CA ALA A 43 1.35 -9.33 8.93
C ALA A 43 1.44 -10.39 7.82
N LEU A 44 1.12 -10.03 6.58
CA LEU A 44 1.25 -10.94 5.43
C LEU A 44 2.72 -11.32 5.19
N MET A 45 3.65 -10.36 5.25
CA MET A 45 5.07 -10.65 5.09
C MET A 45 5.62 -11.52 6.22
N PHE A 46 5.17 -11.31 7.46
CA PHE A 46 5.51 -12.18 8.58
C PHE A 46 5.03 -13.61 8.33
N ARG A 47 3.80 -13.79 7.82
CA ARG A 47 3.29 -15.11 7.46
C ARG A 47 4.11 -15.79 6.35
N LEU A 48 4.58 -15.02 5.37
CA LEU A 48 5.46 -15.55 4.32
C LEU A 48 6.80 -16.04 4.89
N GLU A 49 7.35 -15.31 5.86
CA GLU A 49 8.58 -15.70 6.55
C GLU A 49 8.41 -16.99 7.35
N GLU A 50 7.28 -17.16 8.06
CA GLU A 50 6.96 -18.42 8.74
C GLU A 50 6.91 -19.59 7.74
N LEU A 51 6.21 -19.41 6.61
CA LEU A 51 6.15 -20.43 5.56
C LEU A 51 7.53 -20.72 4.97
N HIS A 52 8.37 -19.72 4.82
CA HIS A 52 9.74 -19.87 4.33
C HIS A 52 10.59 -20.70 5.31
N SER A 53 10.54 -20.33 6.59
CA SER A 53 11.25 -21.03 7.67
C SER A 53 10.80 -22.50 7.82
N GLU A 54 9.54 -22.80 7.53
CA GLU A 54 9.00 -24.17 7.51
C GLU A 54 9.31 -24.95 6.21
N GLY A 55 9.96 -24.33 5.21
CA GLY A 55 10.18 -24.93 3.90
C GLY A 55 8.90 -25.11 3.07
N LYS A 56 7.84 -24.36 3.39
CA LYS A 56 6.49 -24.43 2.78
C LYS A 56 6.14 -23.20 1.94
N LEU A 57 7.09 -22.30 1.71
CA LEU A 57 6.88 -21.18 0.80
C LEU A 57 6.78 -21.70 -0.64
N LEU A 58 5.75 -21.27 -1.36
CA LEU A 58 5.45 -21.66 -2.73
C LEU A 58 5.25 -20.39 -3.56
N ASP A 59 5.39 -20.48 -4.87
CA ASP A 59 5.34 -19.31 -5.78
C ASP A 59 4.01 -18.54 -5.67
N GLN A 60 2.89 -19.23 -5.45
CA GLN A 60 1.59 -18.56 -5.25
C GLN A 60 1.52 -17.74 -3.95
N HIS A 61 2.31 -18.07 -2.92
CA HIS A 61 2.40 -17.27 -1.70
C HIS A 61 3.10 -15.94 -1.98
N ALA A 62 4.22 -15.97 -2.73
CA ALA A 62 4.91 -14.77 -3.19
C ALA A 62 4.02 -13.91 -4.11
N SER A 63 3.30 -14.57 -5.02
CA SER A 63 2.35 -13.92 -5.94
C SER A 63 1.22 -13.20 -5.19
N LEU A 64 0.64 -13.86 -4.19
CA LEU A 64 -0.38 -13.27 -3.31
C LEU A 64 0.16 -12.07 -2.56
N ALA A 65 1.35 -12.17 -1.97
CA ALA A 65 1.97 -11.07 -1.26
C ALA A 65 2.23 -9.88 -2.17
N LYS A 66 2.77 -10.10 -3.38
CA LYS A 66 3.03 -9.01 -4.34
C LYS A 66 1.73 -8.32 -4.77
N ALA A 67 0.70 -9.08 -5.12
CA ALA A 67 -0.59 -8.52 -5.51
C ALA A 67 -1.22 -7.69 -4.39
N PHE A 68 -1.29 -8.26 -3.18
CA PHE A 68 -1.93 -7.60 -2.04
C PHE A 68 -1.15 -6.36 -1.61
N THR A 69 0.15 -6.49 -1.36
CA THR A 69 0.98 -5.40 -0.82
C THR A 69 1.08 -4.23 -1.78
N THR A 70 1.24 -4.47 -3.09
CA THR A 70 1.32 -3.37 -4.06
C THR A 70 -0.03 -2.67 -4.25
N GLN A 71 -1.16 -3.40 -4.20
CA GLN A 71 -2.48 -2.77 -4.21
C GLN A 71 -2.73 -1.91 -2.97
N ARG A 72 -2.44 -2.44 -1.77
CA ARG A 72 -2.58 -1.69 -0.51
C ARG A 72 -1.64 -0.49 -0.47
N MET A 73 -0.39 -0.64 -0.93
CA MET A 73 0.58 0.45 -1.05
C MET A 73 0.04 1.56 -1.94
N ARG A 74 -0.49 1.22 -3.12
CA ARG A 74 -1.05 2.16 -4.09
C ARG A 74 -2.19 2.99 -3.48
N GLU A 75 -3.10 2.35 -2.75
CA GLU A 75 -4.17 3.05 -2.00
C GLU A 75 -3.59 3.97 -0.91
N THR A 76 -2.63 3.48 -0.13
CA THR A 76 -2.00 4.24 0.95
C THR A 76 -1.29 5.50 0.43
N VAL A 77 -0.54 5.42 -0.67
CA VAL A 77 0.13 6.60 -1.24
C VAL A 77 -0.87 7.57 -1.86
N ALA A 78 -1.97 7.09 -2.43
CA ALA A 78 -3.05 7.93 -2.95
C ALA A 78 -3.70 8.77 -1.84
N TRP A 79 -4.05 8.14 -0.72
CA TRP A 79 -4.61 8.84 0.44
C TRP A 79 -3.59 9.78 1.09
N ALA A 80 -2.32 9.39 1.17
CA ALA A 80 -1.28 10.28 1.65
C ALA A 80 -1.17 11.55 0.78
N ARG A 81 -1.27 11.40 -0.56
CA ARG A 81 -1.28 12.53 -1.49
C ARG A 81 -2.51 13.42 -1.29
N GLU A 82 -3.68 12.82 -1.11
CA GLU A 82 -4.94 13.52 -0.84
C GLU A 82 -4.87 14.35 0.46
N VAL A 83 -4.34 13.76 1.53
CA VAL A 83 -4.12 14.45 2.82
C VAL A 83 -3.25 15.69 2.68
N HIS A 84 -2.26 15.67 1.78
CA HIS A 84 -1.41 16.83 1.53
C HIS A 84 -2.08 17.90 0.64
N GLY A 85 -3.21 17.61 0.00
CA GLY A 85 -3.88 18.51 -0.93
C GLY A 85 -2.94 18.94 -2.07
N ALA A 86 -2.91 20.24 -2.38
CA ALA A 86 -2.00 20.78 -3.41
C ALA A 86 -0.52 20.50 -3.11
N ASN A 87 -0.13 20.49 -1.84
CA ASN A 87 1.24 20.17 -1.43
C ASN A 87 1.61 18.71 -1.75
N GLY A 88 0.63 17.83 -1.95
CA GLY A 88 0.86 16.44 -2.35
C GLY A 88 1.30 16.27 -3.80
N ILE A 89 1.18 17.31 -4.62
CA ILE A 89 1.63 17.33 -6.03
C ILE A 89 3.06 17.87 -6.14
N ILE A 90 3.49 18.70 -5.18
CA ILE A 90 4.81 19.33 -5.17
C ILE A 90 5.86 18.25 -4.87
N VAL A 91 6.86 18.14 -5.75
CA VAL A 91 7.91 17.12 -5.70
C VAL A 91 8.70 17.18 -4.39
N ASP A 92 8.96 18.38 -3.87
CA ASP A 92 9.73 18.61 -2.64
C ASP A 92 9.12 17.95 -1.40
N ASN A 93 7.79 17.74 -1.39
CA ASN A 93 7.11 17.07 -0.28
C ASN A 93 7.20 15.54 -0.36
N ASN A 94 7.92 14.99 -1.34
CA ASN A 94 8.17 13.56 -1.60
C ASN A 94 6.95 12.67 -1.86
N VAL A 95 5.75 12.99 -1.37
CA VAL A 95 4.56 12.15 -1.51
C VAL A 95 4.13 12.00 -2.97
N GLY A 96 4.26 13.05 -3.79
CA GLY A 96 4.01 12.96 -5.23
C GLY A 96 4.96 12.00 -5.94
N ARG A 97 6.23 11.96 -5.53
CA ARG A 97 7.22 10.98 -6.02
C ARG A 97 6.84 9.57 -5.60
N LEU A 98 6.53 9.35 -4.31
CA LEU A 98 6.11 8.04 -3.79
C LEU A 98 4.85 7.51 -4.49
N PHE A 99 3.93 8.40 -4.85
CA PHE A 99 2.75 8.05 -5.65
C PHE A 99 3.14 7.52 -7.04
N ALA A 100 4.06 8.21 -7.74
CA ALA A 100 4.54 7.76 -9.04
C ALA A 100 5.34 6.44 -8.95
N ASP A 101 6.22 6.32 -7.94
CA ASP A 101 7.02 5.10 -7.71
C ASP A 101 6.11 3.88 -7.45
N ALA A 102 5.00 4.08 -6.76
CA ALA A 102 4.03 3.01 -6.48
C ALA A 102 3.39 2.43 -7.75
N GLU A 103 3.13 3.26 -8.78
CA GLU A 103 2.57 2.79 -10.05
C GLU A 103 3.55 1.87 -10.80
N ALA A 104 4.85 2.16 -10.71
CA ALA A 104 5.88 1.32 -11.30
C ALA A 104 5.93 -0.06 -10.62
N LEU A 105 5.96 -0.10 -9.28
CA LEU A 105 6.00 -1.34 -8.50
C LEU A 105 4.73 -2.20 -8.66
N TYR A 106 3.57 -1.56 -8.82
CA TYR A 106 2.32 -2.25 -9.11
C TYR A 106 2.37 -3.00 -10.46
N SER A 107 3.12 -2.44 -11.42
CA SER A 107 3.12 -2.89 -12.82
C SER A 107 4.24 -3.86 -13.16
N TYR A 108 5.48 -3.58 -12.74
CA TYR A 108 6.63 -4.42 -13.06
C TYR A 108 6.66 -5.72 -12.24
N GLU A 109 7.49 -6.67 -12.68
CA GLU A 109 7.65 -8.00 -12.06
C GLU A 109 6.32 -8.78 -11.94
N GLY A 110 5.57 -8.79 -13.04
CA GLY A 110 4.26 -9.43 -13.16
C GLY A 110 3.14 -8.54 -12.64
N THR A 111 2.29 -8.04 -13.52
CA THR A 111 1.18 -7.12 -13.17
C THR A 111 0.25 -7.71 -12.11
N PHE A 112 -0.48 -6.84 -11.39
CA PHE A 112 -1.49 -7.29 -10.41
C PHE A 112 -2.45 -8.36 -10.96
N GLN A 113 -2.88 -8.21 -12.21
CA GLN A 113 -3.76 -9.18 -12.88
C GLN A 113 -3.05 -10.53 -13.05
N MET A 114 -1.80 -10.52 -13.53
CA MET A 114 -1.03 -11.75 -13.70
C MET A 114 -0.80 -12.47 -12.37
N GLN A 115 -0.47 -11.74 -11.31
CA GLN A 115 -0.29 -12.30 -9.97
C GLN A 115 -1.57 -12.96 -9.46
N ASN A 116 -2.73 -12.31 -9.64
CA ASN A 116 -4.02 -12.89 -9.25
C ASN A 116 -4.35 -14.16 -10.03
N LEU A 117 -4.01 -14.24 -11.32
CA LEU A 117 -4.20 -15.46 -12.11
C LEU A 117 -3.31 -16.61 -11.62
N ILE A 118 -2.08 -16.34 -11.18
CA ILE A 118 -1.19 -17.35 -10.57
C ILE A 118 -1.82 -17.90 -9.28
N VAL A 119 -2.27 -17.00 -8.40
CA VAL A 119 -2.92 -17.39 -7.14
C VAL A 119 -4.20 -18.19 -7.39
N ALA A 120 -5.05 -17.72 -8.31
CA ALA A 120 -6.30 -18.40 -8.65
C ALA A 120 -6.06 -19.77 -9.28
N LYS A 121 -5.05 -19.92 -10.15
CA LYS A 121 -4.66 -21.21 -10.71
C LYS A 121 -4.24 -22.19 -9.61
N ALA A 122 -3.44 -21.73 -8.64
CA ALA A 122 -3.01 -22.57 -7.52
C ALA A 122 -4.18 -22.98 -6.61
N ALA A 123 -5.15 -22.09 -6.40
CA ALA A 123 -6.31 -22.35 -5.55
C ALA A 123 -7.38 -23.23 -6.22
N THR A 124 -7.58 -23.08 -7.53
CA THR A 124 -8.69 -23.74 -8.26
C THR A 124 -8.24 -24.95 -9.10
N GLY A 125 -6.95 -25.06 -9.42
CA GLY A 125 -6.41 -26.06 -10.34
C GLY A 125 -6.61 -25.73 -11.83
N PHE A 126 -7.33 -24.66 -12.17
CA PHE A 126 -7.63 -24.29 -13.55
C PHE A 126 -6.82 -23.08 -14.01
N SER A 127 -6.18 -23.21 -15.18
CA SER A 127 -5.47 -22.11 -15.83
C SER A 127 -6.45 -21.19 -16.55
N ALA A 128 -6.32 -19.88 -16.35
CA ALA A 128 -7.02 -18.85 -17.12
C ALA A 128 -6.04 -17.93 -17.91
N PHE A 129 -4.80 -18.39 -18.09
CA PHE A 129 -3.86 -17.79 -19.04
C PHE A 129 -4.28 -18.19 -20.47
N VAL A 130 -4.26 -17.23 -21.40
CA VAL A 130 -4.47 -17.46 -22.84
C VAL A 130 -3.12 -17.60 -23.53
#